data_AF-X0X314-F1
#
_entry.id   AF-X0X314-F1
#
_cell.length_a   1.000
_cell.length_b   1.000
_cell.length_c   1.000
_cell.angle_alpha   90.00
_cell.angle_beta   90.00
_cell.angle_gamma   90.00
#
_symmetry.space_group_name_H-M   'P 1'
#
loop_
_entity.id
_entity.type
_entity.pdbx_description
1 polymer ?
#
loop_
_entity_poly.entity_id
_entity_poly.type
_entity_poly.pdbx_seq_one_letter_code
_entity_poly.pdbx_strand_id
1 'polypeptide(L)'
;MQNYGQHKYRETEVSTADRGRLVVLLYDGAINFLKNAKQSIQEGNTEGKCNNINRAQDIIQKLEFSLNMKEGGEIAENLRSLYRFMHTYLVRP
;
A
#
# COMPACT_ATOMS: atom_id res chain seq x y z
N MET A 1 -33.72 -28.98 2.35
CA MET A 1 -32.65 -28.28 1.61
C MET A 1 -32.90 -26.77 1.70
N GLN A 2 -31.84 -25.96 1.52
CA GLN A 2 -31.81 -24.48 1.48
C GLN A 2 -31.69 -23.71 2.80
N ASN A 3 -30.44 -23.45 3.19
CA ASN A 3 -29.99 -22.13 3.68
C ASN A 3 -28.51 -21.86 3.31
N TYR A 4 -28.06 -22.34 2.15
CA TYR A 4 -26.67 -22.19 1.68
C TYR A 4 -26.35 -20.84 1.00
N GLY A 5 -27.37 -20.00 0.75
CA GLY A 5 -27.21 -18.72 0.05
C GLY A 5 -26.86 -17.54 0.97
N GLN A 6 -27.48 -17.43 2.14
CA GLN A 6 -27.44 -16.22 2.99
C GLN A 6 -26.09 -16.00 3.70
N HIS A 7 -25.36 -17.07 4.04
CA HIS A 7 -24.05 -16.96 4.71
C HIS A 7 -22.93 -16.46 3.78
N LYS A 8 -22.94 -16.87 2.49
CA LYS A 8 -21.91 -16.47 1.53
C LYS A 8 -21.89 -14.97 1.22
N TYR A 9 -23.06 -14.33 1.13
CA TYR A 9 -23.13 -12.89 0.83
C TYR A 9 -22.56 -12.04 1.98
N ARG A 10 -22.92 -12.34 3.23
CA ARG A 10 -22.40 -11.64 4.41
C ARG A 10 -20.89 -11.80 4.58
N GLU A 11 -20.35 -13.01 4.40
CA GLU A 11 -18.91 -13.24 4.47
C GLU A 11 -18.15 -12.49 3.35
N THR A 12 -18.71 -12.45 2.14
CA THR A 12 -18.09 -11.79 0.99
C THR A 12 -18.09 -10.27 1.14
N GLU A 13 -19.19 -9.65 1.58
CA GLU A 13 -19.26 -8.19 1.82
C GLU A 13 -18.32 -7.75 2.93
N VAL A 14 -18.32 -8.45 4.07
CA VAL A 14 -17.43 -8.15 5.21
C VAL A 14 -15.97 -8.33 4.81
N SER A 15 -15.62 -9.41 4.10
CA SER A 15 -14.26 -9.67 3.62
C SER A 15 -13.75 -8.63 2.61
N THR A 16 -14.64 -8.08 1.77
CA THR A 16 -14.23 -7.14 0.71
C THR A 16 -14.13 -5.71 1.22
N ALA A 17 -15.05 -5.30 2.11
CA ALA A 17 -14.93 -4.04 2.84
C ALA A 17 -13.66 -4.02 3.71
N ASP A 18 -13.29 -5.15 4.32
CA ASP A 18 -12.08 -5.29 5.12
C ASP A 18 -10.80 -5.15 4.28
N ARG A 19 -10.74 -5.77 3.10
CA ARG A 19 -9.61 -5.62 2.16
C ARG A 19 -9.41 -4.19 1.69
N GLY A 20 -10.49 -3.49 1.32
CA GLY A 20 -10.42 -2.09 0.93
C GLY A 20 -9.88 -1.20 2.07
N ARG A 21 -10.32 -1.46 3.30
CA ARG A 21 -9.85 -0.74 4.49
C ARG A 21 -8.36 -0.99 4.76
N LEU A 22 -7.87 -2.22 4.58
CA LEU A 22 -6.44 -2.53 4.72
C LEU A 22 -5.59 -1.75 3.72
N VAL A 23 -6.05 -1.61 2.47
CA VAL A 23 -5.35 -0.79 1.46
C VAL A 23 -5.26 0.67 1.89
N VAL A 24 -6.36 1.24 2.41
CA VAL A 24 -6.36 2.62 2.94
C VAL A 24 -5.37 2.78 4.09
N LEU A 25 -5.36 1.84 5.05
CA LEU A 25 -4.43 1.87 6.17
C LEU A 25 -2.96 1.77 5.74
N LEU A 26 -2.68 1.00 4.69
CA LEU A 26 -1.34 0.95 4.09
C LEU A 26 -0.96 2.31 3.50
N TYR A 27 -1.84 2.95 2.72
CA TYR A 27 -1.57 4.31 2.21
C TYR A 27 -1.32 5.31 3.33
N ASP A 28 -2.15 5.32 4.37
CA ASP A 28 -1.96 6.21 5.52
C ASP A 28 -0.62 5.98 6.20
N GLY A 29 -0.23 4.72 6.39
CA GLY A 29 1.08 4.33 6.93
C GLY A 29 2.24 4.85 6.08
N ALA A 30 2.20 4.63 4.75
CA ALA A 30 3.23 5.10 3.83
C ALA A 30 3.35 6.63 3.86
N ILE A 31 2.22 7.34 3.80
CA ILE A 31 2.18 8.81 3.86
C ILE A 31 2.79 9.33 5.16
N ASN A 32 2.48 8.71 6.30
CA ASN A 32 3.02 9.10 7.60
C ASN A 32 4.53 8.88 7.68
N PHE A 33 5.05 7.75 7.19
CA PHE A 33 6.49 7.54 7.12
C PHE A 33 7.18 8.58 6.21
N LEU A 34 6.59 8.92 5.07
CA LEU A 34 7.15 9.97 4.19
C LEU A 34 7.14 11.36 4.86
N LYS A 35 6.10 11.71 5.61
CA LYS A 35 6.06 12.95 6.40
C LYS A 35 7.17 12.97 7.45
N ASN A 36 7.37 11.87 8.17
CA ASN A 36 8.43 11.74 9.17
C ASN A 36 9.82 11.80 8.53
N ALA A 37 10.02 11.17 7.36
CA ALA A 37 11.27 11.27 6.61
C ALA A 37 11.57 12.73 6.23
N LYS A 38 10.55 13.48 5.78
CA LYS A 38 10.68 14.91 5.48
C LYS A 38 11.08 15.72 6.72
N GLN A 39 10.49 15.43 7.88
CA GLN A 39 10.86 16.07 9.14
C GLN A 39 12.31 15.74 9.52
N SER A 40 12.71 14.46 9.44
CA SER A 40 14.10 14.05 9.73
C SER A 40 15.12 14.74 8.82
N ILE A 41 14.77 15.01 7.55
CA ILE A 41 15.61 15.81 6.65
C ILE A 41 15.77 17.24 7.17
N GLN A 42 14.68 17.88 7.61
CA GLN A 42 14.71 19.25 8.14
C GLN A 42 15.55 19.36 9.42
N GLU A 43 15.59 18.30 10.22
CA GLU A 43 16.34 18.20 11.48
C GLU A 43 17.81 17.76 11.26
N GLY A 44 18.23 17.45 10.02
CA GLY A 44 19.56 16.90 9.74
C GLY A 44 19.75 15.45 10.22
N ASN A 45 18.67 14.77 10.61
CA ASN A 45 18.69 13.39 11.08
C ASN A 45 18.70 12.40 9.90
N THR A 46 19.91 12.08 9.42
CA THR A 46 20.11 11.16 8.28
C THR A 46 19.61 9.74 8.56
N GLU A 47 19.80 9.22 9.77
CA GLU A 47 19.33 7.88 10.14
C GLU A 47 17.79 7.82 10.15
N GLY A 48 17.15 8.81 10.77
CA GLY A 48 15.70 8.97 10.78
C GLY A 48 15.13 9.08 9.38
N LYS A 49 15.78 9.83 8.47
CA LYS A 49 15.42 9.88 7.05
C LYS A 49 15.42 8.47 6.45
N CYS A 50 16.55 7.77 6.51
CA CYS A 50 16.71 6.47 5.86
C CYS A 50 15.72 5.43 6.40
N ASN A 51 15.54 5.35 7.72
CA ASN A 51 14.60 4.40 8.32
C ASN A 51 13.15 4.66 7.88
N ASN A 52 12.72 5.92 7.89
CA ASN A 52 11.37 6.28 7.47
C ASN A 52 11.15 6.04 5.96
N ILE A 53 12.13 6.34 5.10
CA ILE A 53 12.05 6.04 3.66
C ILE A 53 11.93 4.53 3.42
N ASN A 54 12.76 3.71 4.08
CA ASN A 54 12.72 2.25 3.93
C ASN A 54 11.34 1.70 4.32
N ARG A 55 10.76 2.17 5.43
CA ARG A 55 9.42 1.74 5.86
C ARG A 55 8.31 2.15 4.88
N ALA A 56 8.41 3.34 4.28
CA ALA A 56 7.48 3.73 3.24
C ALA A 56 7.60 2.84 2.00
N GLN A 57 8.83 2.48 1.61
CA GLN A 57 9.10 1.56 0.49
C GLN A 57 8.54 0.16 0.73
N ASP A 58 8.72 -0.39 1.94
CA ASP A 58 8.16 -1.69 2.31
C ASP A 58 6.64 -1.75 2.11
N ILE A 59 5.94 -0.66 2.46
CA ILE A 59 4.49 -0.56 2.27
C ILE A 59 4.13 -0.47 0.79
N ILE A 60 4.82 0.38 0.03
CA ILE A 60 4.58 0.54 -1.41
C ILE A 60 4.81 -0.80 -2.14
N GLN A 61 5.84 -1.53 -1.75
CA GLN A 61 6.14 -2.86 -2.29
C GLN A 61 5.05 -3.89 -1.92
N LYS A 62 4.52 -3.85 -0.70
CA LYS A 62 3.37 -4.68 -0.31
C LYS A 62 2.12 -4.35 -1.13
N LEU A 63 1.86 -3.06 -1.40
CA LEU A 63 0.77 -2.63 -2.27
C LEU A 63 0.97 -3.15 -3.69
N GLU A 64 2.19 -3.08 -4.24
CA GLU A 64 2.52 -3.67 -5.55
C GLU A 64 2.24 -5.17 -5.59
N PHE A 65 2.72 -5.93 -4.60
CA PHE A 65 2.49 -7.38 -4.55
C PHE A 65 1.05 -7.78 -4.30
N SER A 66 0.22 -6.88 -3.76
CA SER A 66 -1.21 -7.12 -3.54
C SER A 66 -2.06 -6.95 -4.82
N LEU A 67 -1.49 -6.42 -5.90
CA LEU A 67 -2.20 -6.21 -7.16
C LEU A 67 -2.60 -7.55 -7.81
N ASN A 68 -3.88 -7.68 -8.15
CA ASN A 68 -4.35 -8.79 -8.98
C ASN A 68 -3.96 -8.54 -10.44
N MET A 69 -2.75 -8.94 -10.83
CA MET A 69 -2.27 -8.77 -12.21
C MET A 69 -3.03 -9.63 -13.24
N LYS A 70 -3.74 -10.68 -12.79
CA LYS A 70 -4.47 -11.59 -13.68
C LYS A 70 -5.82 -11.01 -14.13
N GLU A 71 -6.56 -10.39 -13.22
CA GLU A 71 -7.91 -9.87 -13.48
C GLU A 71 -7.99 -8.34 -13.43
N GLY A 72 -7.00 -7.66 -12.86
CA GLY A 72 -6.99 -6.21 -12.69
C GLY A 72 -6.65 -5.40 -13.95
N GLY A 73 -6.24 -6.07 -15.03
CA GLY A 73 -6.04 -5.47 -16.36
C GLY A 73 -5.19 -4.19 -16.33
N GLU A 74 -5.63 -3.18 -17.08
CA GLU A 74 -4.94 -1.89 -17.22
C GLU A 74 -4.75 -1.16 -15.88
N ILE A 75 -5.73 -1.26 -14.96
CA ILE A 75 -5.65 -0.60 -13.65
C ILE A 75 -4.48 -1.17 -12.84
N ALA A 76 -4.33 -2.50 -12.81
CA ALA A 76 -3.22 -3.15 -12.11
C ALA A 76 -1.86 -2.78 -12.72
N GLU A 77 -1.75 -2.72 -14.05
CA GLU A 77 -0.51 -2.31 -14.73
C GLU A 77 -0.15 -0.84 -14.47
N ASN A 78 -1.15 0.06 -14.48
CA ASN A 78 -0.95 1.48 -14.18
C ASN A 78 -0.52 1.68 -12.72
N LEU A 79 -1.16 0.98 -11.77
CA LEU A 79 -0.76 1.02 -10.36
C LEU A 79 0.63 0.45 -10.15
N ARG A 80 0.97 -0.67 -10.80
CA ARG A 80 2.33 -1.24 -10.73
C ARG A 80 3.37 -0.26 -11.25
N SER A 81 3.09 0.39 -12.36
CA SER A 81 3.97 1.41 -12.95
C SER A 81 4.16 2.60 -11.99
N LEU A 82 3.09 3.06 -11.36
CA LEU A 82 3.12 4.12 -10.36
C LEU A 82 3.96 3.73 -9.12
N TYR A 83 3.77 2.53 -8.58
CA TYR A 83 4.53 2.07 -7.41
C TYR A 83 6.02 1.90 -7.71
N ARG A 84 6.37 1.40 -8.88
CA ARG A 84 7.78 1.33 -9.33
C ARG A 84 8.41 2.69 -9.51
N PHE A 85 7.66 3.65 -10.02
CA PHE A 85 8.09 5.04 -10.10
C PHE A 85 8.37 5.61 -8.70
N MET A 86 7.45 5.42 -7.75
CA MET A 86 7.63 5.87 -6.36
C MET A 86 8.87 5.22 -5.72
N HIS A 87 9.05 3.90 -5.87
CA HIS A 87 10.22 3.19 -5.35
C HIS A 87 11.52 3.78 -5.90
N THR A 88 11.61 3.96 -7.22
CA THR A 88 12.78 4.54 -7.89
C THR A 88 13.05 5.98 -7.42
N TYR A 89 12.00 6.78 -7.24
CA TYR A 89 12.13 8.16 -6.76
C TYR A 89 12.68 8.23 -5.33
N LEU A 90 12.25 7.32 -4.46
CA LEU A 90 12.66 7.29 -3.04
C LEU A 90 14.09 6.78 -2.81
N VAL A 91 14.64 5.97 -3.72
CA VAL A 91 16.04 5.49 -3.65
C VAL A 91 17.05 6.56 -4.10
N ARG A 92 16.61 7.61 -4.80
CA ARG A 92 17.53 8.61 -5.35
C ARG A 92 18.26 9.35 -4.20
N PRO A 93 19.61 9.42 -4.26
CA PRO A 93 20.43 10.06 -3.23
C PRO A 93 20.28 11.58 -3.21
#